data_AF-A0A090RTL3-F1
#
_entry.id   AF-A0A090RTL3-F1
#
_cell.length_a   1.000
_cell.length_b   1.000
_cell.length_c   1.000
_cell.angle_alpha   90.00
_cell.angle_beta   90.00
_cell.angle_gamma   90.00
#
_symmetry.space_group_name_H-M   'P 1'
#
loop_
_entity.id
_entity.type
_entity.pdbx_description
1 polymer ?
#
loop_
_entity_poly.entity_id
_entity_poly.type
_entity_poly.pdbx_seq_one_letter_code
_entity_poly.pdbx_strand_id
1 'polypeptide(L)'
;MDLESPEALDLDKQVCFALYSASNALTRAYRPILERVDLTYLQYMTMLVLWKKAPMNVKDIGAELKLDSGTLTPLLKTFGAKRVGGKKT
;
A
#
# COMPACT_ATOMS: atom_id res chain seq x y z
N MET A 1 2.72 -9.32 30.21
CA MET A 1 1.62 -8.48 29.72
C MET A 1 0.40 -9.37 29.83
N ASP A 2 -0.38 -9.22 30.90
CA ASP A 2 -1.57 -10.05 31.11
C ASP A 2 -2.64 -9.62 30.11
N LEU A 3 -2.79 -10.39 29.03
CA LEU A 3 -3.70 -10.11 27.92
C LEU A 3 -5.19 -10.35 28.28
N GLU A 4 -5.48 -10.68 29.54
CA GLU A 4 -6.82 -11.04 30.03
C GLU A 4 -7.44 -10.00 30.98
N SER A 5 -6.75 -8.89 31.28
CA SER A 5 -7.36 -7.77 32.03
C SER A 5 -8.26 -6.93 31.11
N PRO A 6 -9.45 -6.47 31.55
CA PRO A 6 -10.32 -5.58 30.78
C PRO A 6 -9.60 -4.31 30.29
N GLU A 7 -8.67 -3.78 31.09
CA GLU A 7 -7.86 -2.61 30.75
C GLU A 7 -6.81 -2.91 29.68
N ALA A 8 -6.34 -4.15 29.58
CA ALA A 8 -5.44 -4.60 28.52
C ALA A 8 -6.15 -4.79 27.17
N LEU A 9 -7.48 -4.83 27.16
CA LEU A 9 -8.34 -4.92 25.97
C LEU A 9 -8.95 -3.57 25.55
N ASP A 10 -8.64 -2.49 26.27
CA ASP A 10 -9.04 -1.13 25.92
C ASP A 10 -8.39 -0.70 24.59
N LEU A 11 -9.22 -0.40 23.59
CA LEU A 11 -8.80 -0.08 22.23
C LEU A 11 -7.88 1.14 22.17
N ASP A 12 -8.15 2.15 23.00
CA ASP A 12 -7.38 3.40 23.03
C ASP A 12 -5.98 3.21 23.61
N LYS A 13 -5.75 2.09 24.31
CA LYS A 13 -4.43 1.69 24.83
C LYS A 13 -3.67 0.76 23.88
N GLN A 14 -4.27 0.38 22.75
CA GLN A 14 -3.63 -0.54 21.79
C GLN A 14 -2.78 0.20 20.76
N VAL A 15 -1.46 -0.08 20.77
CA VAL A 15 -0.54 0.42 19.75
C VAL A 15 -0.94 -0.02 18.34
N CYS A 16 -1.48 -1.23 18.19
CA CYS A 16 -1.94 -1.73 16.89
C CYS A 16 -3.09 -0.87 16.32
N PHE A 17 -4.00 -0.40 17.18
CA PHE A 17 -5.10 0.47 16.76
C PHE A 17 -4.60 1.86 16.39
N ALA A 18 -3.68 2.45 17.17
CA ALA A 18 -3.06 3.73 16.83
C ALA A 18 -2.35 3.67 15.45
N LEU A 19 -1.60 2.60 15.18
CA LEU A 19 -0.92 2.41 13.90
C LEU A 19 -1.90 2.19 12.74
N TYR A 20 -2.95 1.39 12.95
CA TYR A 20 -4.01 1.20 11.96
C TYR A 20 -4.72 2.52 11.63
N SER A 21 -5.11 3.28 12.65
CA SER A 21 -5.77 4.58 12.51
C SER A 21 -4.92 5.58 11.73
N ALA A 22 -3.62 5.66 12.05
CA ALA A 22 -2.68 6.51 11.33
C ALA A 22 -2.52 6.09 9.85
N SER A 23 -2.37 4.80 9.58
CA SER A 23 -2.27 4.26 8.21
C SER A 23 -3.54 4.54 7.38
N ASN A 24 -4.72 4.40 8.00
CA ASN A 24 -5.99 4.72 7.36
C ASN A 24 -6.14 6.23 7.09
N ALA A 25 -5.72 7.07 8.05
CA ALA A 25 -5.72 8.52 7.89
C ALA A 25 -4.82 8.96 6.73
N LEU A 26 -3.62 8.37 6.59
CA LEU A 26 -2.74 8.60 5.44
C LEU A 26 -3.41 8.20 4.12
N THR A 27 -4.01 7.00 4.06
CA THR A 27 -4.70 6.52 2.86
C THR A 27 -5.83 7.46 2.44
N ARG A 28 -6.61 7.96 3.41
CA ARG A 28 -7.68 8.94 3.17
C ARG A 28 -7.15 10.30 2.71
N ALA A 29 -6.05 10.77 3.28
CA ALA A 29 -5.45 12.04 2.90
C ALA A 29 -4.94 12.03 1.44
N TYR A 30 -4.39 10.91 0.98
CA TYR A 30 -3.89 10.77 -0.39
C TYR A 30 -4.97 10.54 -1.44
N ARG A 31 -6.12 9.98 -1.05
CA ARG A 31 -7.23 9.63 -1.96
C ARG A 31 -7.60 10.75 -2.96
N PRO A 32 -7.96 11.98 -2.54
CA PRO A 32 -8.39 13.01 -3.50
C PRO A 32 -7.28 13.47 -4.45
N ILE A 33 -6.01 13.27 -4.08
CA ILE A 33 -4.86 13.61 -4.92
C ILE A 33 -4.67 12.53 -5.99
N LEU A 34 -4.74 11.27 -5.58
CA LEU A 34 -4.50 10.12 -6.44
C LEU A 34 -5.67 9.80 -7.38
N GLU A 35 -6.91 10.14 -6.99
CA GLU A 35 -8.09 10.02 -7.84
C GLU A 35 -7.95 10.83 -9.14
N ARG A 36 -7.24 11.97 -9.11
CA ARG A 36 -6.99 12.80 -10.29
C ARG A 36 -6.14 12.11 -11.36
N VAL A 37 -5.41 11.06 -10.97
CA VAL A 37 -4.51 10.29 -11.85
C VAL A 37 -4.88 8.80 -11.88
N ASP A 38 -6.09 8.46 -11.42
CA ASP A 38 -6.64 7.08 -11.36
C ASP A 38 -5.73 6.06 -10.63
N LEU A 39 -5.08 6.51 -9.55
CA LEU A 39 -4.22 5.67 -8.72
C LEU A 39 -4.84 5.37 -7.35
N THR A 40 -4.57 4.17 -6.84
CA THR A 40 -4.74 3.86 -5.41
C THR A 40 -3.45 4.16 -4.64
N TYR A 41 -3.53 4.28 -3.31
CA TYR A 41 -2.35 4.50 -2.47
C TYR A 41 -1.27 3.42 -2.68
N LEU A 42 -1.69 2.16 -2.83
CA LEU A 42 -0.77 1.05 -3.05
C LEU A 42 -0.13 1.07 -4.45
N GLN A 43 -0.90 1.43 -5.48
CA GLN A 43 -0.37 1.64 -6.83
C GLN A 43 0.64 2.81 -6.86
N TYR A 44 0.38 3.87 -6.10
CA TYR A 44 1.32 4.98 -5.93
C TYR A 44 2.62 4.51 -5.24
N MET A 45 2.55 3.71 -4.19
CA MET A 45 3.75 3.13 -3.56
C MET A 45 4.55 2.25 -4.55
N THR A 46 3.86 1.42 -5.34
CA THR A 46 4.49 0.65 -6.42
C THR A 46 5.19 1.56 -7.43
N MET A 47 4.58 2.69 -7.80
CA MET A 47 5.18 3.69 -8.69
C MET A 47 6.46 4.30 -8.12
N LEU A 48 6.49 4.65 -6.83
CA LEU A 48 7.70 5.17 -6.18
C LEU A 48 8.86 4.17 -6.24
N VAL A 49 8.58 2.88 -6.01
CA VAL A 49 9.57 1.81 -6.11
C VAL A 49 10.10 1.70 -7.54
N LEU A 50 9.21 1.66 -8.53
CA LEU A 50 9.59 1.55 -9.93
C LEU A 50 10.35 2.79 -10.45
N TRP A 51 10.05 3.99 -9.95
CA TRP A 51 10.81 5.19 -10.29
C TRP A 51 12.22 5.19 -9.73
N LYS A 52 12.41 4.63 -8.52
CA LYS A 52 13.75 4.46 -7.93
C LYS A 52 14.57 3.45 -8.72
N LYS A 53 13.96 2.36 -9.18
CA LYS A 53 14.63 1.30 -9.95
C LYS A 53 13.64 0.59 -10.88
N ALA A 54 13.88 0.69 -12.18
CA ALA A 54 13.18 -0.11 -13.19
C ALA A 54 14.19 -0.65 -14.22
N PRO A 55 13.98 -1.86 -14.78
CA PRO A 55 12.88 -2.79 -14.49
C PRO A 55 13.06 -3.57 -13.17
N MET A 56 11.95 -4.00 -12.56
CA MET A 56 11.93 -4.90 -11.38
C MET A 56 10.90 -6.01 -11.59
N ASN A 57 11.21 -7.22 -11.11
CA ASN A 57 10.23 -8.30 -11.10
C ASN A 57 9.28 -8.17 -9.88
N VAL A 58 8.18 -8.92 -9.89
CA VAL A 58 7.15 -8.88 -8.81
C VAL A 58 7.72 -9.19 -7.43
N LYS A 59 8.67 -10.13 -7.35
CA LYS A 59 9.30 -10.53 -6.09
C LYS A 59 10.11 -9.39 -5.48
N ASP A 60 10.87 -8.67 -6.32
CA ASP A 60 11.68 -7.54 -5.87
C ASP A 60 10.82 -6.36 -5.44
N ILE A 61 9.70 -6.11 -6.13
CA ILE A 61 8.72 -5.09 -5.73
C ILE A 61 8.10 -5.46 -4.36
N GLY A 62 7.78 -6.74 -4.16
CA GLY A 62 7.30 -7.25 -2.87
C GLY A 62 8.28 -7.09 -1.73
N ALA A 63 9.57 -7.35 -2.00
CA ALA A 63 10.62 -7.14 -1.02
C ALA A 63 10.74 -5.66 -0.60
N GLU A 64 10.73 -4.72 -1.55
CA GLU A 64 10.85 -3.28 -1.24
C GLU A 64 9.61 -2.75 -0.50
N LEU A 65 8.41 -3.21 -0.86
CA LEU A 65 7.15 -2.80 -0.24
C LEU A 65 6.78 -3.57 1.03
N LYS A 66 7.54 -4.63 1.37
CA LYS A 66 7.22 -5.57 2.45
C LYS A 66 5.84 -6.22 2.28
N LEU A 67 5.52 -6.60 1.05
CA LEU A 67 4.26 -7.24 0.68
C LEU A 67 4.52 -8.63 0.12
N ASP A 68 3.59 -9.53 0.39
CA ASP A 68 3.58 -10.84 -0.26
C ASP A 68 3.19 -10.73 -1.75
N SER A 69 3.55 -11.77 -2.50
CA SER A 69 3.22 -11.89 -3.91
C SER A 69 1.72 -12.08 -4.17
N GLY A 70 0.96 -12.58 -3.20
CA GLY A 70 -0.50 -12.78 -3.29
C GLY A 70 -1.26 -11.46 -3.37
N THR A 71 -0.76 -10.43 -2.68
CA THR A 71 -1.27 -9.06 -2.69
C THR A 71 -0.84 -8.31 -3.94
N LEU A 72 0.43 -8.49 -4.35
CA LEU A 72 1.00 -7.72 -5.47
C LEU A 72 0.61 -8.25 -6.86
N THR A 73 0.46 -9.56 -7.04
CA THR A 73 0.11 -10.14 -8.34
C THR A 73 -1.21 -9.58 -8.92
N PRO A 74 -2.36 -9.59 -8.19
CA PRO A 74 -3.60 -9.01 -8.71
C PRO A 74 -3.48 -7.49 -8.89
N LEU A 75 -2.76 -6.80 -8.00
CA LEU A 75 -2.52 -5.36 -8.12
C LEU A 75 -1.72 -5.00 -9.38
N LEU A 76 -0.63 -5.70 -9.67
CA LEU A 76 0.21 -5.43 -10.83
C LEU A 76 -0.48 -5.82 -12.14
N LYS A 77 -1.32 -6.86 -12.14
CA LYS A 77 -2.17 -7.20 -13.29
C LYS A 77 -3.16 -6.07 -13.62
N THR A 78 -3.88 -5.57 -12.62
CA THR A 78 -4.84 -4.46 -12.80
C THR A 78 -4.12 -3.15 -13.12
N PHE A 79 -2.99 -2.88 -12.48
CA PHE A 79 -2.17 -1.68 -12.71
C PHE A 79 -1.55 -1.66 -14.11
N GLY A 80 -1.01 -2.79 -14.56
CA GLY A 80 -0.50 -2.95 -15.92
C GLY A 80 -1.59 -2.69 -16.95
N ALA A 81 -2.80 -3.22 -16.75
CA ALA A 81 -3.95 -2.94 -17.62
C ALA A 81 -4.29 -1.44 -17.68
N LYS A 82 -4.21 -0.72 -16.55
CA LYS A 82 -4.39 0.76 -16.51
C LYS A 82 -3.27 1.52 -17.24
N ARG A 83 -2.03 1.05 -17.19
CA ARG A 83 -0.85 1.76 -17.72
C ARG A 83 -0.60 1.57 -19.23
N VAL A 84 -1.32 0.66 -19.92
CA VAL A 84 -1.16 0.44 -21.37
C VAL A 84 -1.53 1.68 -22.23
N GLY A 85 -1.99 2.78 -21.63
CA GLY A 85 -2.15 4.09 -22.31
C GLY A 85 -0.91 5.01 -22.38
N GLY A 86 0.23 4.65 -21.78
CA GLY A 86 1.39 5.55 -21.65
C GLY A 86 2.66 5.12 -22.41
N LYS A 87 2.75 5.52 -23.69
CA LYS A 87 3.95 5.54 -24.57
C LYS A 87 4.73 4.23 -24.77
N LYS A 88 4.40 3.54 -25.86
CA LYS A 88 5.40 3.17 -26.88
C LYS A 88 5.57 4.38 -27.80
N THR A 89 6.53 5.25 -27.54
CA THR A 89 7.12 6.24 -28.48
C THR A 89 8.28 6.94 -27.81
#